data_AF-A0A8K0WL68-F1
#
_entry.id   AF-A0A8K0WL68-F1
#
_cell.length_a   1.000
_cell.length_b   1.000
_cell.length_c   1.000
_cell.angle_alpha   90.00
_cell.angle_beta   90.00
_cell.angle_gamma   90.00
#
_symmetry.space_group_name_H-M   'P 1'
#
loop_
_entity.id
_entity.type
_entity.pdbx_description
1 polymer ?
#
loop_
_entity_poly.entity_id
_entity_poly.type
_entity_poly.pdbx_seq_one_letter_code
_entity_poly.pdbx_strand_id
1 'polypeptide(L)'
;MGASTFQNLLSTPELVFLYQNAVQDNIEYKVSAFWQHYLALKFPPEKRYIISHEHSPDNRSRRRVDILVQHLFPDPSVATTILMTECKRRCNSKFNDLEKQLLGYAESYFRANPNIGAVGGMTVWGTKARVWTLEANWNRDGVVAVFIPRFGPCTSNDKAWYIDAGHVESWYIEEAVCEMTGSAPPPRPEELDEYERS
;
A
#
# COMPACT_ATOMS: atom_id res chain seq x y z
N MET A 1 -10.77 33.43 -9.71
CA MET A 1 -9.71 32.65 -9.04
C MET A 1 -10.37 31.40 -8.51
N GLY A 2 -10.32 30.31 -9.27
CA GLY A 2 -10.79 29.01 -8.76
C GLY A 2 -9.78 28.52 -7.74
N ALA A 3 -10.25 28.10 -6.56
CA ALA A 3 -9.38 27.44 -5.60
C ALA A 3 -8.84 26.15 -6.27
N SER A 4 -7.52 26.09 -6.51
CA SER A 4 -6.84 24.82 -6.78
C SER A 4 -7.22 23.90 -5.63
N THR A 5 -8.06 22.90 -5.92
CA THR A 5 -8.54 21.99 -4.89
C THR A 5 -7.45 20.95 -4.76
N PHE A 6 -6.54 21.21 -3.84
CA PHE A 6 -5.42 20.36 -3.51
C PHE A 6 -5.83 18.87 -3.46
N GLN A 7 -5.28 18.05 -4.36
CA GLN A 7 -5.53 16.62 -4.40
C GLN A 7 -4.42 15.87 -3.68
N ASN A 8 -4.51 15.80 -2.35
CA ASN A 8 -3.85 14.76 -1.57
C ASN A 8 -4.79 13.55 -1.41
N LEU A 9 -4.38 12.53 -0.65
CA LEU A 9 -5.24 11.38 -0.40
C LEU A 9 -6.48 11.71 0.45
N LEU A 10 -6.60 12.92 1.02
CA LEU A 10 -7.71 13.32 1.89
C LEU A 10 -8.91 13.84 1.09
N SER A 11 -9.30 13.08 0.07
CA SER A 11 -10.30 13.48 -0.93
C SER A 11 -11.76 13.41 -0.45
N THR A 12 -12.01 12.83 0.72
CA THR A 12 -13.36 12.74 1.32
C THR A 12 -13.36 13.20 2.78
N PRO A 13 -14.50 13.66 3.32
CA PRO A 13 -14.62 14.01 4.74
C PRO A 13 -14.23 12.87 5.69
N GLU A 14 -14.53 11.62 5.32
CA GLU A 14 -14.18 10.43 6.10
C GLU A 14 -12.67 10.22 6.17
N LEU A 15 -11.96 10.39 5.05
CA LEU A 15 -10.49 10.32 5.02
C LEU A 15 -9.87 11.43 5.84
N VAL A 16 -10.39 12.66 5.78
CA VAL A 16 -9.95 13.78 6.63
C VAL A 16 -10.12 13.42 8.11
N PHE A 17 -11.30 12.92 8.50
CA PHE A 17 -11.59 12.54 9.88
C PHE A 17 -10.66 11.42 10.39
N LEU A 18 -10.49 10.35 9.60
CA LEU A 18 -9.64 9.21 9.96
C LEU A 18 -8.15 9.61 10.02
N TYR A 19 -7.69 10.45 9.10
CA TYR A 19 -6.34 11.02 9.11
C TYR A 19 -6.09 11.82 10.39
N GLN A 20 -7.01 12.72 10.74
CA GLN A 20 -6.89 13.52 11.97
C GLN A 20 -6.81 12.63 13.22
N ASN A 21 -7.65 11.59 13.32
CA ASN A 21 -7.58 10.61 14.40
C ASN A 21 -6.24 9.86 14.45
N ALA A 22 -5.69 9.47 13.29
CA ALA A 22 -4.40 8.80 13.22
C ALA A 22 -3.24 9.71 13.66
N VAL A 23 -3.29 11.00 13.30
CA VAL A 23 -2.29 12.01 13.70
C VAL A 23 -2.34 12.29 15.20
N GLN A 24 -3.55 12.48 15.76
CA GLN A 24 -3.72 12.91 17.15
C GLN A 24 -3.27 11.84 18.15
N ASP A 25 -3.72 10.61 17.97
CA ASP A 25 -3.55 9.59 19.01
C ASP A 25 -2.37 8.65 18.76
N ASN A 26 -1.85 8.58 17.53
CA ASN A 26 -0.73 7.71 17.15
C ASN A 26 -0.91 6.24 17.61
N ILE A 27 -2.15 5.74 17.49
CA ILE A 27 -2.53 4.36 17.82
C ILE A 27 -2.62 3.52 16.55
N GLU A 28 -2.10 2.30 16.60
CA GLU A 28 -1.98 1.41 15.44
C GLU A 28 -3.32 1.12 14.75
N TYR A 29 -4.39 0.86 15.51
CA TYR A 29 -5.71 0.60 14.91
C TYR A 29 -6.30 1.84 14.20
N LYS A 30 -5.99 3.06 14.65
CA LYS A 30 -6.44 4.31 14.00
C LYS A 30 -5.71 4.54 12.69
N VAL A 31 -4.40 4.28 12.68
CA VAL A 31 -3.59 4.27 11.46
C VAL A 31 -4.11 3.23 10.47
N SER A 32 -4.35 2.00 10.93
CA SER A 32 -4.89 0.93 10.10
C SER A 32 -6.26 1.31 9.53
N ALA A 33 -7.17 1.86 10.35
CA ALA A 33 -8.49 2.30 9.90
C ALA A 33 -8.43 3.36 8.78
N PHE A 34 -7.52 4.33 8.86
CA PHE A 34 -7.31 5.32 7.79
C PHE A 34 -6.94 4.64 6.47
N TRP A 35 -5.92 3.79 6.48
CA TRP A 35 -5.45 3.14 5.25
C TRP A 35 -6.42 2.09 4.72
N GLN A 36 -7.15 1.39 5.58
CA GLN A 36 -8.23 0.49 5.17
C GLN A 36 -9.32 1.26 4.43
N HIS A 37 -9.73 2.41 4.95
CA HIS A 37 -10.77 3.23 4.31
C HIS A 37 -10.28 3.80 2.97
N TYR A 38 -9.04 4.28 2.91
CA TYR A 38 -8.41 4.71 1.66
C TYR A 38 -8.44 3.60 0.61
N LEU A 39 -7.95 2.40 0.97
CA LEU A 39 -7.94 1.26 0.05
C LEU A 39 -9.35 0.81 -0.35
N ALA A 40 -10.34 0.87 0.54
CA ALA A 40 -11.74 0.55 0.20
C ALA A 40 -12.33 1.47 -0.87
N LEU A 41 -11.92 2.74 -0.89
CA LEU A 41 -12.33 3.68 -1.93
C LEU A 41 -11.63 3.41 -3.27
N LYS A 42 -10.38 2.91 -3.24
CA LYS A 42 -9.59 2.61 -4.46
C LYS A 42 -9.86 1.24 -5.05
N PHE A 43 -10.24 0.28 -4.22
CA PHE A 43 -10.54 -1.09 -4.58
C PHE A 43 -12.00 -1.42 -4.23
N PRO A 44 -12.96 -0.85 -4.96
CA PRO A 44 -14.35 -0.90 -4.52
C PRO A 44 -15.00 -2.25 -4.89
N PRO A 45 -15.94 -2.76 -4.07
CA PRO A 45 -16.47 -4.11 -4.19
C PRO A 45 -17.28 -4.35 -5.47
N GLU A 46 -17.88 -3.33 -6.06
CA GLU A 46 -18.59 -3.43 -7.36
C GLU A 46 -17.65 -3.77 -8.52
N LYS A 47 -16.34 -3.53 -8.36
CA LYS A 47 -15.28 -3.96 -9.28
C LYS A 47 -14.67 -5.32 -8.87
N ARG A 48 -15.34 -6.07 -7.98
CA ARG A 48 -14.95 -7.41 -7.51
C ARG A 48 -13.65 -7.44 -6.71
N TYR A 49 -13.29 -6.34 -6.09
CA TYR A 49 -12.21 -6.31 -5.13
C TYR A 49 -12.71 -6.76 -3.75
N ILE A 50 -11.84 -7.48 -3.04
CA ILE A 50 -12.06 -7.95 -1.67
C ILE A 50 -10.94 -7.38 -0.83
N ILE A 51 -11.29 -6.73 0.28
CA ILE A 51 -10.33 -6.25 1.27
C ILE A 51 -10.52 -7.09 2.53
N SER A 52 -9.45 -7.73 2.97
CA SER A 52 -9.40 -8.53 4.19
C SER A 52 -8.43 -7.92 5.19
N HIS A 53 -8.73 -8.06 6.48
CA HIS A 53 -7.88 -7.62 7.57
C HIS A 53 -7.30 -8.81 8.31
N GLU A 54 -6.07 -8.69 8.82
CA GLU A 54 -5.42 -9.73 9.62
C GLU A 54 -5.42 -11.12 8.94
N HIS A 55 -5.10 -11.16 7.66
CA HIS A 55 -5.19 -12.38 6.85
C HIS A 55 -3.85 -13.11 6.80
N SER A 56 -3.86 -14.45 6.93
CA SER A 56 -2.62 -15.23 6.75
C SER A 56 -2.22 -15.26 5.27
N PRO A 57 -0.93 -15.09 4.91
CA PRO A 57 -0.50 -15.13 3.51
C PRO A 57 -0.64 -16.54 2.89
N ASP A 58 -0.74 -17.57 3.73
CA ASP A 58 -1.06 -18.95 3.34
C ASP A 58 -1.91 -19.65 4.43
N ASN A 59 -2.62 -20.73 4.10
CA ASN A 59 -3.47 -21.45 5.06
C ASN A 59 -2.71 -22.20 6.18
N ARG A 60 -1.38 -22.05 6.27
CA ARG A 60 -0.50 -22.79 7.20
C ARG A 60 0.30 -21.86 8.12
N SER A 61 0.35 -20.56 7.83
CA SER A 61 1.11 -19.56 8.57
C SER A 61 0.28 -18.92 9.68
N ARG A 62 0.94 -18.58 10.80
CA ARG A 62 0.35 -17.76 11.86
C ARG A 62 0.63 -16.27 11.67
N ARG A 63 1.47 -15.91 10.71
CA ARG A 63 1.78 -14.51 10.42
C ARG A 63 0.64 -13.92 9.61
N ARG A 64 0.29 -12.67 9.87
CA ARG A 64 -0.88 -12.02 9.28
C ARG A 64 -0.42 -10.76 8.56
N VAL A 65 -0.89 -10.58 7.34
CA VAL A 65 -0.82 -9.29 6.65
C VAL A 65 -1.88 -8.38 7.27
N ASP A 66 -1.53 -7.15 7.59
CA ASP A 66 -2.47 -6.21 8.22
C ASP A 66 -3.67 -5.92 7.30
N ILE A 67 -3.42 -5.65 6.01
CA ILE A 67 -4.46 -5.45 5.00
C ILE A 67 -4.09 -6.19 3.71
N LEU A 68 -5.01 -7.00 3.21
CA LEU A 68 -4.86 -7.74 1.96
C LEU A 68 -5.95 -7.32 0.97
N VAL A 69 -5.56 -6.92 -0.24
CA VAL A 69 -6.49 -6.62 -1.33
C VAL A 69 -6.39 -7.74 -2.37
N GLN A 70 -7.53 -8.30 -2.75
CA GLN A 70 -7.64 -9.33 -3.76
C GLN A 70 -8.65 -8.93 -4.84
N HIS A 71 -8.48 -9.47 -6.04
CA HIS A 71 -9.44 -9.34 -7.13
C HIS A 71 -10.04 -10.71 -7.44
N LEU A 72 -11.38 -10.79 -7.40
CA LEU A 72 -12.14 -12.02 -7.61
C LEU A 72 -12.38 -12.23 -9.11
N PHE A 73 -11.94 -13.37 -9.64
CA PHE A 73 -12.18 -13.76 -11.03
C PHE A 73 -13.63 -14.11 -11.27
N PRO A 74 -14.09 -14.21 -12.55
CA PRO A 74 -15.40 -14.74 -12.91
C PRO A 74 -15.82 -15.98 -12.11
N ASP A 75 -14.90 -16.92 -11.91
CA ASP A 75 -15.05 -18.02 -10.97
C ASP A 75 -14.94 -17.52 -9.51
N PRO A 76 -16.00 -17.64 -8.68
CA PRO A 76 -16.01 -17.15 -7.31
C PRO A 76 -15.08 -17.92 -6.37
N SER A 77 -14.49 -19.04 -6.81
CA SER A 77 -13.49 -19.79 -6.04
C SER A 77 -12.06 -19.29 -6.26
N VAL A 78 -11.85 -18.36 -7.20
CA VAL A 78 -10.52 -17.90 -7.62
C VAL A 78 -10.37 -16.40 -7.37
N ALA A 79 -9.41 -16.04 -6.52
CA ALA A 79 -9.00 -14.66 -6.30
C ALA A 79 -7.48 -14.54 -6.35
N THR A 80 -7.00 -13.43 -6.92
CA THR A 80 -5.56 -13.10 -6.93
C THR A 80 -5.30 -11.93 -6.02
N THR A 81 -4.21 -12.00 -5.24
CA THR A 81 -3.76 -10.88 -4.42
C THR A 81 -3.20 -9.79 -5.31
N ILE A 82 -3.71 -8.57 -5.13
CA ILE A 82 -3.28 -7.38 -5.87
C ILE A 82 -2.32 -6.55 -5.02
N LEU A 83 -2.61 -6.40 -3.72
CA LEU A 83 -1.84 -5.57 -2.81
C LEU A 83 -1.76 -6.21 -1.42
N MET A 84 -0.56 -6.25 -0.85
CA MET A 84 -0.31 -6.55 0.55
C MET A 84 0.15 -5.29 1.27
N THR A 85 -0.48 -4.98 2.40
CA THR A 85 -0.10 -3.81 3.22
C THR A 85 0.31 -4.23 4.61
N GLU A 86 1.46 -3.74 5.06
CA GLU A 86 1.92 -3.85 6.44
C GLU A 86 1.91 -2.46 7.10
N CYS A 87 1.27 -2.35 8.26
CA CYS A 87 1.01 -1.12 8.97
C CYS A 87 1.73 -1.08 10.32
N LYS A 88 2.39 0.04 10.61
CA LYS A 88 2.90 0.35 11.95
C LYS A 88 2.61 1.80 12.31
N ARG A 89 2.41 2.08 13.59
CA ARG A 89 2.29 3.45 14.11
C ARG A 89 3.60 4.23 14.04
N ARG A 90 3.53 5.57 14.02
CA ARG A 90 4.69 6.48 13.81
C ARG A 90 5.83 6.30 14.82
N CYS A 91 5.53 5.93 16.06
CA CYS A 91 6.56 5.78 17.11
C CYS A 91 6.94 4.32 17.38
N ASN A 92 6.66 3.39 16.47
CA ASN A 92 7.06 2.00 16.63
C ASN A 92 8.57 1.83 16.37
N SER A 93 9.29 1.20 17.28
CA SER A 93 10.72 0.86 17.12
C SER A 93 10.94 -0.18 16.01
N LYS A 94 9.88 -0.84 15.55
CA LYS A 94 9.89 -1.88 14.53
C LYS A 94 9.67 -1.36 13.10
N PHE A 95 10.02 -0.11 12.83
CA PHE A 95 9.96 0.43 11.47
C PHE A 95 10.77 -0.45 10.50
N ASN A 96 11.96 -0.89 10.90
CA ASN A 96 12.82 -1.78 10.09
C ASN A 96 12.22 -3.16 9.83
N ASP A 97 11.18 -3.55 10.57
CA ASP A 97 10.50 -4.82 10.36
C ASP A 97 9.39 -4.72 9.30
N LEU A 98 8.94 -3.52 8.91
CA LEU A 98 7.84 -3.31 7.94
C LEU A 98 8.13 -4.02 6.61
N GLU A 99 9.22 -3.61 5.96
CA GLU A 99 9.61 -4.13 4.65
C GLU A 99 10.00 -5.61 4.75
N LYS A 100 10.66 -6.02 5.83
CA LYS A 100 11.03 -7.42 6.07
C LYS A 100 9.81 -8.33 6.22
N GLN A 101 8.78 -7.88 6.93
CA GLN A 101 7.54 -8.64 7.12
C GLN A 101 6.78 -8.75 5.80
N LEU A 102 6.62 -7.63 5.10
CA LEU A 102 5.99 -7.60 3.78
C LEU A 102 6.71 -8.51 2.77
N LEU A 103 8.05 -8.51 2.76
CA LEU A 103 8.84 -9.41 1.91
C LEU A 103 8.56 -10.89 2.20
N GLY A 104 8.53 -11.25 3.49
CA GLY A 104 8.22 -12.61 3.92
C GLY A 104 6.80 -13.06 3.52
N TYR A 105 5.84 -12.14 3.49
CA TYR A 105 4.49 -12.41 2.99
C TYR A 105 4.47 -12.63 1.49
N ALA A 106 5.15 -11.77 0.73
CA ALA A 106 5.28 -11.88 -0.72
C ALA A 106 5.91 -13.23 -1.12
N GLU A 107 7.03 -13.61 -0.49
CA GLU A 107 7.67 -14.91 -0.72
C GLU A 107 6.73 -16.08 -0.44
N SER A 108 6.01 -16.04 0.68
CA SER A 108 5.07 -17.12 1.04
C SER A 108 3.94 -17.22 0.01
N TYR A 109 3.45 -16.08 -0.45
CA TYR A 109 2.44 -16.01 -1.50
C TYR A 109 2.94 -16.53 -2.85
N PHE A 110 4.16 -16.17 -3.28
CA PHE A 110 4.75 -16.70 -4.51
C PHE A 110 4.99 -18.21 -4.44
N ARG A 111 5.40 -18.75 -3.28
CA ARG A 111 5.50 -20.22 -3.09
C ARG A 111 4.15 -20.91 -3.25
N ALA A 112 3.08 -20.30 -2.75
CA ALA A 112 1.73 -20.83 -2.89
C ALA A 112 1.15 -20.63 -4.30
N ASN A 113 1.63 -19.62 -5.05
CA ASN A 113 1.10 -19.21 -6.35
C ASN A 113 2.24 -19.02 -7.36
N PRO A 114 2.88 -20.11 -7.83
CA PRO A 114 4.11 -20.03 -8.64
C PRO A 114 3.93 -19.37 -10.01
N ASN A 115 2.70 -19.23 -10.48
CA ASN A 115 2.37 -18.57 -11.74
C ASN A 115 2.29 -17.04 -11.61
N ILE A 116 2.38 -16.49 -10.40
CA ILE A 116 2.34 -15.06 -10.16
C ILE A 116 3.78 -14.51 -10.13
N GLY A 117 4.08 -13.61 -11.06
CA GLY A 117 5.41 -12.99 -11.16
C GLY A 117 5.58 -11.72 -10.32
N ALA A 118 4.48 -11.05 -9.95
CA ALA A 118 4.53 -9.83 -9.16
C ALA A 118 3.26 -9.61 -8.34
N VAL A 119 3.38 -8.85 -7.25
CA VAL A 119 2.26 -8.37 -6.43
C VAL A 119 2.55 -6.96 -5.93
N GLY A 120 1.52 -6.14 -5.73
CA GLY A 120 1.66 -4.84 -5.08
C GLY A 120 2.06 -4.99 -3.61
N GLY A 121 2.92 -4.10 -3.13
CA GLY A 121 3.28 -3.98 -1.73
C GLY A 121 3.07 -2.56 -1.24
N MET A 122 2.65 -2.40 0.01
CA MET A 122 2.59 -1.10 0.66
C MET A 122 3.06 -1.22 2.09
N THR A 123 3.96 -0.33 2.49
CA THR A 123 4.41 -0.22 3.89
C THR A 123 3.94 1.10 4.45
N VAL A 124 3.37 1.04 5.65
CA VAL A 124 2.73 2.17 6.30
C VAL A 124 3.43 2.48 7.62
N TRP A 125 3.72 3.76 7.83
CA TRP A 125 4.29 4.30 9.05
C TRP A 125 3.53 5.54 9.51
N GLY A 126 2.53 5.33 10.39
CA GLY A 126 1.57 6.38 10.74
C GLY A 126 0.71 6.76 9.54
N THR A 127 0.58 8.06 9.28
CA THR A 127 -0.10 8.60 8.09
C THR A 127 0.77 8.62 6.84
N LYS A 128 1.98 8.06 6.91
CA LYS A 128 2.90 7.99 5.79
C LYS A 128 2.94 6.59 5.18
N ALA A 129 3.13 6.51 3.87
CA ALA A 129 3.27 5.23 3.19
C ALA A 129 4.34 5.25 2.10
N ARG A 130 4.75 4.05 1.73
CA ARG A 130 5.56 3.77 0.57
C ARG A 130 4.98 2.59 -0.21
N VAL A 131 4.95 2.70 -1.53
CA VAL A 131 4.34 1.69 -2.42
C VAL A 131 5.41 1.02 -3.26
N TRP A 132 5.22 -0.27 -3.49
CA TRP A 132 6.17 -1.17 -4.09
C TRP A 132 5.51 -2.07 -5.13
N THR A 133 6.28 -2.48 -6.13
CA THR A 133 6.07 -3.75 -6.82
C THR A 133 7.00 -4.78 -6.18
N LEU A 134 6.44 -5.89 -5.73
CA LEU A 134 7.18 -7.04 -5.24
C LEU A 134 7.28 -8.05 -6.40
N GLU A 135 8.48 -8.36 -6.87
CA GLU A 135 8.68 -9.32 -7.97
C GLU A 135 9.24 -10.64 -7.46
N ALA A 136 8.78 -11.74 -8.06
CA ALA A 136 9.25 -13.09 -7.76
C ALA A 136 10.55 -13.39 -8.52
N ASN A 137 11.64 -13.62 -7.80
CA ASN A 137 12.89 -14.09 -8.36
C ASN A 137 13.11 -15.57 -7.98
N TRP A 138 12.92 -16.46 -8.95
CA TRP A 138 13.04 -17.90 -8.78
C TRP A 138 14.47 -18.37 -9.01
N ASN A 139 15.01 -19.12 -8.05
CA ASN A 139 16.32 -19.74 -8.12
C ASN A 139 16.25 -21.21 -7.66
N ARG A 140 17.40 -21.89 -7.59
CA ARG A 140 17.47 -23.31 -7.18
C ARG A 140 17.00 -23.56 -5.75
N ASP A 141 17.12 -22.57 -4.87
CA ASP A 141 16.79 -22.64 -3.45
C ASP A 141 15.34 -22.19 -3.14
N GLY A 142 14.60 -21.76 -4.17
CA GLY A 142 13.19 -21.37 -4.07
C GLY A 142 12.90 -20.00 -4.70
N VAL A 143 11.95 -19.27 -4.12
CA VAL A 143 11.61 -17.91 -4.52
C VAL A 143 12.06 -16.91 -3.46
N VAL A 144 12.63 -15.82 -3.94
CA VAL A 144 12.95 -14.61 -3.18
C VAL A 144 12.15 -13.47 -3.79
N ALA A 145 11.50 -12.67 -2.95
CA ALA A 145 10.83 -11.47 -3.41
C ALA A 145 11.85 -10.31 -3.55
N VAL A 146 11.64 -9.42 -4.51
CA VAL A 146 12.47 -8.22 -4.70
C VAL A 146 11.58 -6.98 -4.62
N PHE A 147 11.99 -6.00 -3.83
CA PHE A 147 11.31 -4.71 -3.76
C PHE A 147 11.72 -3.82 -4.95
N ILE A 148 10.71 -3.33 -5.67
CA ILE A 148 10.87 -2.27 -6.65
C ILE A 148 10.00 -1.10 -6.19
N PRO A 149 10.58 0.02 -5.74
CA PRO A 149 9.78 1.16 -5.31
C PRO A 149 9.01 1.74 -6.50
N ARG A 150 7.74 2.09 -6.30
CA ARG A 150 6.95 2.81 -7.32
C ARG A 150 7.39 4.27 -7.47
N PHE A 151 8.02 4.82 -6.44
CA PHE A 151 8.57 6.17 -6.40
C PHE A 151 9.77 6.25 -5.44
N GLY A 152 10.65 7.22 -5.69
CA GLY A 152 11.90 7.38 -4.95
C GLY A 152 12.96 6.31 -5.28
N PRO A 153 14.13 6.35 -4.62
CA PRO A 153 15.27 5.50 -4.90
C PRO A 153 15.07 4.10 -4.33
N CYS A 154 15.79 3.11 -4.87
CA CYS A 154 15.78 1.74 -4.35
C CYS A 154 16.61 1.61 -3.04
N THR A 155 16.10 2.21 -1.97
CA THR A 155 16.63 2.13 -0.60
C THR A 155 15.66 1.37 0.30
N SER A 156 16.19 0.59 1.24
CA SER A 156 15.38 -0.12 2.24
C SER A 156 15.31 0.66 3.54
N ASN A 157 14.16 0.63 4.19
CA ASN A 157 13.91 1.23 5.50
C ASN A 157 14.36 2.70 5.60
N ASP A 158 14.17 3.48 4.55
CA ASP A 158 14.44 4.92 4.56
C ASP A 158 13.14 5.71 4.78
N LYS A 159 13.02 6.29 5.98
CA LYS A 159 11.86 7.08 6.41
C LYS A 159 11.65 8.34 5.57
N ALA A 160 12.68 8.84 4.89
CA ALA A 160 12.56 10.03 4.07
C ALA A 160 11.63 9.81 2.86
N TRP A 161 11.51 8.56 2.39
CA TRP A 161 10.69 8.20 1.22
C TRP A 161 9.29 7.71 1.57
N TYR A 162 8.90 7.84 2.84
CA TYR A 162 7.51 7.61 3.25
C TYR A 162 6.77 8.93 3.14
N ILE A 163 5.82 8.96 2.22
CA ILE A 163 5.06 10.16 1.88
C ILE A 163 3.83 10.23 2.78
N ASP A 164 3.63 11.38 3.42
CA ASP A 164 2.45 11.64 4.23
C ASP A 164 1.20 11.77 3.36
N ALA A 165 0.11 11.12 3.75
CA ALA A 165 -1.15 11.13 3.01
C ALA A 165 -1.78 12.53 2.86
N GLY A 166 -1.43 13.46 3.75
CA GLY A 166 -1.83 14.87 3.66
C GLY A 166 -0.93 15.72 2.76
N HIS A 167 0.21 15.21 2.28
CA HIS A 167 1.18 15.94 1.46
C HIS A 167 0.85 15.89 -0.03
N VAL A 168 1.37 16.85 -0.82
CA VAL A 168 1.13 16.91 -2.28
C VAL A 168 1.74 15.70 -2.99
N GLU A 169 2.90 15.25 -2.55
CA GLU A 169 3.58 14.07 -3.09
C GLU A 169 2.77 12.79 -2.90
N SER A 170 1.70 12.80 -2.07
CA SER A 170 0.84 11.63 -1.90
C SER A 170 0.12 11.24 -3.19
N TRP A 171 0.12 12.12 -4.19
CA TRP A 171 -0.18 11.77 -5.58
C TRP A 171 0.61 10.56 -6.09
N TYR A 172 1.87 10.36 -5.69
CA TYR A 172 2.65 9.16 -6.07
C TYR A 172 2.09 7.84 -5.51
N ILE A 173 1.48 7.89 -4.33
CA ILE A 173 0.77 6.74 -3.75
C ILE A 173 -0.48 6.46 -4.59
N GLU A 174 -1.21 7.52 -4.92
CA GLU A 174 -2.42 7.45 -5.74
C GLU A 174 -2.13 6.88 -7.14
N GLU A 175 -1.10 7.39 -7.81
CA GLU A 175 -0.65 6.90 -9.12
C GLU A 175 -0.34 5.41 -9.06
N ALA A 176 0.49 4.99 -8.10
CA ALA A 176 0.86 3.60 -7.92
C ALA A 176 -0.36 2.68 -7.69
N VAL A 177 -1.34 3.13 -6.90
CA VAL A 177 -2.57 2.36 -6.64
C VAL A 177 -3.48 2.32 -7.87
N CYS A 178 -3.60 3.43 -8.61
CA CYS A 178 -4.35 3.49 -9.86
C CYS A 178 -3.80 2.50 -10.89
N GLU A 179 -2.48 2.43 -11.05
CA GLU A 179 -1.82 1.46 -11.93
C GLU A 179 -2.17 0.00 -11.57
N MET A 180 -2.20 -0.34 -10.28
CA MET A 180 -2.58 -1.69 -9.82
C MET A 180 -4.02 -2.06 -10.20
N THR A 181 -4.91 -1.07 -10.33
CA THR A 181 -6.31 -1.28 -10.74
C THR A 181 -6.54 -1.12 -12.24
N GLY A 182 -5.52 -0.71 -13.01
CA GLY A 182 -5.66 -0.32 -14.41
C GLY A 182 -6.47 0.96 -14.62
N SER A 183 -6.68 1.77 -13.57
CA SER A 183 -7.39 3.04 -13.67
C SER A 183 -6.42 4.17 -14.02
N ALA A 184 -6.90 5.22 -14.68
CA ALA A 184 -6.11 6.43 -14.89
C ALA A 184 -5.90 7.15 -13.54
N PRO A 185 -4.68 7.62 -13.24
CA PRO A 185 -4.44 8.45 -12.07
C PRO A 185 -5.13 9.82 -12.23
N PRO A 186 -5.40 10.54 -11.12
CA PRO A 186 -5.82 11.92 -11.22
C PRO A 186 -4.72 12.77 -11.88
N PRO A 187 -5.07 13.94 -12.45
CA PRO A 187 -4.08 14.88 -12.97
C PRO A 187 -2.98 15.16 -11.95
N ARG A 188 -1.73 15.16 -12.41
CA ARG A 188 -0.57 15.50 -11.59
C ARG A 188 -0.71 16.95 -11.10
N PRO A 189 -0.60 17.24 -9.79
CA PRO A 189 -0.65 18.61 -9.26
C PRO A 189 0.51 19.46 -9.77
N GLU A 190 0.25 20.71 -10.14
CA GLU A 190 1.29 21.65 -10.59
C GLU A 190 2.30 21.94 -9.46
N GLU A 191 1.84 21.92 -8.21
CA GLU A 191 2.66 22.15 -7.02
C GLU A 191 3.76 21.09 -6.85
N LEU A 192 3.56 19.89 -7.41
CA LEU A 192 4.57 18.83 -7.39
C LEU A 192 5.75 19.17 -8.31
N ASP A 193 5.47 19.79 -9.46
CA ASP A 193 6.52 20.22 -10.40
C ASP A 193 7.35 21.39 -9.83
N GLU A 194 6.74 22.23 -8.99
CA GLU A 194 7.45 23.29 -8.27
C GLU A 194 8.36 22.72 -7.19
N TYR A 195 7.87 21.74 -6.43
CA TYR A 195 8.61 21.08 -5.36
C TYR A 195 9.84 20.31 -5.87
N GLU A 196 9.75 19.66 -7.02
CA GLU A 196 10.86 18.91 -7.62
C GLU A 196 11.97 19.79 -8.20
N ARG A 197 11.69 21.08 -8.41
CA ARG A 197 12.66 22.07 -8.90
C ARG A 197 13.41 22.77 -7.77
N SER A 198 12.93 22.68 -6.52
CA SER A 198 13.53 23.32 -5.33
C SER A 198 14.54 22.42 -4.64
#